data_AF-A0A5K7ZA45-F1
#
_entry.id   AF-A0A5K7ZA45-F1
#
_cell.length_a   1.000
_cell.length_b   1.000
_cell.length_c   1.000
_cell.angle_alpha   90.00
_cell.angle_beta   90.00
_cell.angle_gamma   90.00
#
_symmetry.space_group_name_H-M   'P 1'
#
loop_
_entity.id
_entity.type
_entity.pdbx_description
1 polymer ?
#
loop_
_entity_poly.entity_id
_entity_poly.type
_entity_poly.pdbx_seq_one_letter_code
_entity_poly.pdbx_strand_id
1 'polypeptide(L)'
;MDILTHSLSGAMAATAIAPFCGKPTYRKLLVIESGTVGAVMPDIDAITRWPGFDATIGRWFDLSRSGRAIYHANLWYSHHNFCHSLASGVLFTLMLAVVFLLVKKGFASRCGAISGLNSWWGYLIAFFIGFCIHLAGDLPTPGSTWHGIKLFWPYTVPVGGLGYIWWWNNYDIFLLLLFGCSINLIVIFLNSGLKSRYLKVAPMLFCAVVIGTAVFQITHRPVRFSDTGGAWSEKESRSLAVQRKIIGDPLYRTMVKMDRSLPFPF
;
A
#
# COMPACT_ATOMS: atom_id res chain seq x y z
N MET A 1 -9.52 -1.70 7.60
CA MET A 1 -9.02 -2.67 6.61
C MET A 1 -8.12 -2.08 5.51
N ASP A 2 -8.44 -0.89 5.00
CA ASP A 2 -7.82 -0.30 3.81
C ASP A 2 -6.28 -0.24 3.80
N ILE A 3 -5.67 0.35 4.84
CA ILE A 3 -4.21 0.42 4.99
C ILE A 3 -3.51 -0.95 4.95
N LEU A 4 -4.18 -2.02 5.41
CA LEU A 4 -3.64 -3.39 5.32
C LEU A 4 -3.67 -3.91 3.89
N THR A 5 -4.73 -3.58 3.14
CA THR A 5 -4.83 -3.89 1.71
C THR A 5 -3.73 -3.17 0.92
N HIS A 6 -3.50 -1.89 1.19
CA HIS A 6 -2.40 -1.13 0.59
C HIS A 6 -1.04 -1.73 0.94
N SER A 7 -0.76 -1.93 2.23
CA SER A 7 0.47 -2.60 2.71
C SER A 7 0.74 -3.92 1.98
N LEU A 8 -0.30 -4.74 1.86
CA LEU A 8 -0.21 -6.07 1.25
C LEU A 8 -0.06 -6.01 -0.27
N SER A 9 -0.66 -5.03 -0.94
CA SER A 9 -0.45 -4.78 -2.37
C SER A 9 1.01 -4.41 -2.68
N GLY A 10 1.63 -3.60 -1.83
CA GLY A 10 3.05 -3.27 -1.90
C GLY A 10 3.93 -4.49 -1.64
N ALA A 11 3.62 -5.27 -0.61
CA ALA A 11 4.30 -6.53 -0.30
C ALA A 11 4.24 -7.48 -1.50
N MET A 12 3.03 -7.69 -2.04
CA MET A 12 2.76 -8.55 -3.18
C MET A 12 3.61 -8.10 -4.37
N ALA A 13 3.55 -6.84 -4.78
CA ALA A 13 4.34 -6.37 -5.91
C ALA A 13 5.85 -6.53 -5.70
N ALA A 14 6.33 -6.31 -4.47
CA ALA A 14 7.73 -6.51 -4.15
C ALA A 14 8.17 -7.98 -4.19
N THR A 15 7.26 -8.94 -4.00
CA THR A 15 7.57 -10.36 -4.24
C THR A 15 7.90 -10.68 -5.69
N ALA A 16 7.47 -9.88 -6.68
CA ALA A 16 7.92 -10.02 -8.07
C ALA A 16 9.38 -9.60 -8.28
N ILE A 17 9.88 -8.67 -7.46
CA ILE A 17 11.21 -8.07 -7.59
C ILE A 17 12.23 -8.85 -6.76
N ALA A 18 11.81 -9.38 -5.61
CA ALA A 18 12.66 -10.08 -4.65
C ALA A 18 13.52 -11.23 -5.25
N PRO A 19 13.05 -12.06 -6.22
CA PRO A 19 13.86 -13.11 -6.84
C PRO A 19 15.06 -12.60 -7.65
N PHE A 20 15.04 -11.34 -8.09
CA PHE A 20 16.11 -10.69 -8.83
C PHE A 20 17.11 -9.97 -7.92
N CYS A 21 16.75 -9.84 -6.64
CA CYS A 21 17.63 -9.28 -5.62
C CYS A 21 18.57 -10.36 -5.09
N GLY A 22 19.67 -9.94 -4.45
CA GLY A 22 20.80 -10.81 -4.08
C GLY A 22 20.43 -12.13 -3.38
N LYS A 23 21.38 -13.07 -3.37
CA LYS A 23 21.15 -14.46 -2.92
C LYS A 23 20.54 -14.64 -1.51
N PRO A 24 20.98 -13.94 -0.45
CA PRO A 24 20.53 -14.31 0.89
C PRO A 24 19.07 -13.92 1.14
N THR A 25 18.31 -14.81 1.79
CA THR A 25 16.87 -14.67 2.03
C THR A 25 16.50 -13.37 2.73
N TYR A 26 17.31 -12.88 3.68
CA TYR A 26 17.05 -11.62 4.37
C TYR A 26 16.97 -10.43 3.41
N ARG A 27 17.76 -10.39 2.32
CA ARG A 27 17.67 -9.31 1.32
C ARG A 27 16.35 -9.33 0.57
N LYS A 28 15.83 -10.52 0.28
CA LYS A 28 14.52 -10.69 -0.36
C LYS A 28 13.39 -10.19 0.55
N LEU A 29 13.47 -10.51 1.85
CA LEU A 29 12.52 -10.02 2.86
C LEU A 29 12.58 -8.50 2.99
N LEU A 30 13.77 -7.90 3.01
CA LEU A 30 13.94 -6.44 3.06
C LEU A 30 13.40 -5.74 1.79
N VAL A 31 13.46 -6.38 0.61
CA VAL A 31 12.83 -5.86 -0.61
C VAL A 31 11.31 -5.85 -0.47
N ILE A 32 10.75 -6.93 0.08
CA ILE A 32 9.31 -7.05 0.32
C ILE A 32 8.86 -5.98 1.32
N GLU A 33 9.58 -5.84 2.44
CA GLU A 33 9.35 -4.80 3.44
C GLU A 33 9.44 -3.40 2.83
N SER A 34 10.44 -3.15 1.99
CA SER A 34 10.59 -1.86 1.30
C SER A 34 9.37 -1.53 0.42
N GLY A 35 8.80 -2.52 -0.27
CA GLY A 35 7.56 -2.33 -1.03
C GLY A 35 6.33 -2.14 -0.15
N THR A 36 6.24 -2.87 0.97
CA THR A 36 5.18 -2.68 1.99
C THR A 36 5.21 -1.26 2.53
N VAL A 37 6.38 -0.77 2.96
CA VAL A 37 6.55 0.60 3.46
C VAL A 37 6.23 1.62 2.38
N GLY A 38 6.69 1.40 1.14
CA GLY A 38 6.38 2.25 0.00
C GLY A 38 4.88 2.39 -0.24
N ALA A 39 4.11 1.31 -0.09
CA ALA A 39 2.66 1.34 -0.23
C ALA A 39 1.94 1.98 0.96
N VAL A 40 2.50 2.03 2.16
CA VAL A 40 1.90 2.74 3.30
C VAL A 40 2.21 4.24 3.28
N MET A 41 3.29 4.62 2.61
CA MET A 41 3.81 5.99 2.63
C MET A 41 2.81 7.09 2.19
N PRO A 42 1.94 6.89 1.19
CA PRO A 42 0.93 7.89 0.83
C PRO A 42 0.01 8.27 2.00
N ASP A 43 -0.25 7.33 2.92
CA ASP A 43 -1.08 7.47 4.12
C ASP A 43 -0.25 7.75 5.38
N ILE A 44 0.97 8.27 5.27
CA ILE A 44 1.84 8.48 6.44
C ILE A 44 1.18 9.36 7.52
N ASP A 45 0.32 10.29 7.13
CA ASP A 45 -0.41 11.14 8.07
C ASP A 45 -1.51 10.39 8.84
N ALA A 46 -1.83 9.14 8.51
CA ALA A 46 -2.64 8.26 9.35
C ALA A 46 -2.01 8.03 10.74
N ILE A 47 -0.70 8.24 10.89
CA ILE A 47 -0.04 8.23 12.21
C ILE A 47 -0.64 9.28 13.16
N THR A 48 -1.19 10.37 12.61
CA THR A 48 -1.84 11.43 13.39
C THR A 48 -3.13 10.97 14.07
N ARG A 49 -3.67 9.81 13.67
CA ARG A 49 -4.82 9.16 14.30
C ARG A 49 -4.47 8.29 15.50
N TRP A 50 -3.20 8.03 15.75
CA TRP A 50 -2.77 7.30 16.94
C TRP A 50 -3.22 8.05 18.21
N PRO A 51 -3.86 7.39 19.20
CA PRO A 51 -4.34 8.07 20.41
C PRO A 51 -3.28 8.84 21.20
N GLY A 52 -2.01 8.45 21.09
CA GLY A 52 -0.88 9.15 21.73
C GLY A 52 -0.33 10.34 20.95
N PHE A 53 -0.78 10.61 19.72
CA PHE A 53 -0.18 11.60 18.83
C PHE A 53 -0.20 13.00 19.44
N ASP A 54 -1.37 13.49 19.86
CA ASP A 54 -1.53 14.85 20.40
C ASP A 54 -0.74 15.04 21.70
N ALA A 55 -0.70 14.01 22.56
CA ALA A 55 0.02 14.04 23.83
C ALA A 55 1.55 13.98 23.68
N THR A 56 2.05 13.52 22.53
CA THR A 56 3.48 13.31 22.28
C THR A 56 3.98 14.25 21.18
N ILE A 57 3.84 13.86 19.91
CA ILE A 57 4.29 14.60 18.73
C ILE A 57 3.60 15.95 18.65
N GLY A 58 2.28 15.98 18.83
CA GLY A 58 1.49 17.22 18.78
C GLY A 58 1.99 18.25 19.80
N ARG A 59 2.20 17.83 21.05
CA ARG A 59 2.76 18.68 22.10
C ARG A 59 4.22 19.05 21.86
N TRP A 60 5.06 18.13 21.40
CA TRP A 60 6.49 18.39 21.17
C TRP A 60 6.71 19.44 20.08
N PHE A 61 5.91 19.40 19.00
CA PHE A 61 5.97 20.35 17.91
C PHE A 61 5.03 21.56 18.05
N ASP A 62 4.35 21.69 19.19
CA ASP A 62 3.36 22.75 19.46
C ASP A 62 2.34 22.91 18.31
N LEU A 63 1.77 21.80 17.85
CA LEU A 63 0.86 21.80 16.71
C LEU A 63 -0.46 22.49 17.05
N SER A 64 -0.86 23.45 16.21
CA SER A 64 -2.12 24.19 16.36
C SER A 64 -3.38 23.38 16.02
N ARG A 65 -3.22 22.17 15.45
CA ARG A 65 -4.31 21.27 15.07
C ARG A 65 -4.09 19.91 15.73
N SER A 66 -5.18 19.30 16.21
CA SER A 66 -5.13 17.92 16.67
C SER A 66 -4.81 16.97 15.50
N GLY A 67 -4.24 15.81 15.82
CA GLY A 67 -3.91 14.79 14.84
C GLY A 67 -5.13 14.33 14.04
N ARG A 68 -6.29 14.19 14.70
CA ARG A 68 -7.57 13.92 14.01
C ARG A 68 -7.91 15.00 12.98
N ALA A 69 -7.68 16.28 13.31
CA ALA A 69 -7.94 17.38 12.39
C ALA A 69 -6.91 17.44 11.26
N ILE A 70 -5.65 17.06 11.50
CA ILE A 70 -4.61 16.95 10.47
C ILE A 70 -5.00 15.89 9.44
N TYR A 71 -5.37 14.68 9.90
CA TYR A 71 -5.76 13.58 9.01
C TYR A 71 -6.90 13.94 8.07
N HIS A 72 -7.93 14.63 8.55
CA HIS A 72 -9.10 14.99 7.72
C HIS A 72 -8.94 16.33 6.98
N ALA A 73 -7.85 17.05 7.17
CA ALA A 73 -7.67 18.35 6.54
C ALA A 73 -7.00 18.23 5.17
N ASN A 74 -7.48 19.03 4.22
CA ASN A 74 -6.86 19.20 2.89
C ASN A 74 -5.59 20.07 2.95
N LEU A 75 -4.65 19.71 3.83
CA LEU A 75 -3.35 20.38 3.91
C LEU A 75 -2.54 20.04 2.66
N TRP A 76 -1.69 20.98 2.20
CA TRP A 76 -0.93 20.79 0.97
C TRP A 76 -0.05 19.52 0.99
N TYR A 77 0.45 19.14 2.17
CA TYR A 77 1.28 17.96 2.40
C TYR A 77 0.50 16.68 2.75
N SER A 78 -0.81 16.76 3.00
CA SER A 78 -1.62 15.61 3.45
C SER A 78 -1.75 14.54 2.38
N HIS A 79 -2.26 13.37 2.79
CA HIS A 79 -2.69 12.30 1.89
C HIS A 79 -3.74 12.77 0.89
N HIS A 80 -4.60 13.74 1.21
CA HIS A 80 -5.54 14.33 0.25
C HIS A 80 -4.87 15.17 -0.85
N ASN A 81 -3.59 15.54 -0.71
CA ASN A 81 -2.85 16.36 -1.68
C ASN A 81 -1.49 15.74 -2.03
N PHE A 82 -0.38 16.37 -1.61
CA PHE A 82 0.96 16.01 -2.07
C PHE A 82 1.29 14.54 -1.82
N CYS A 83 0.93 13.97 -0.66
CA CYS A 83 1.30 12.58 -0.35
C CYS A 83 0.67 11.55 -1.30
N HIS A 84 -0.45 11.85 -1.97
CA HIS A 84 -1.02 11.00 -3.03
C HIS A 84 -0.65 11.48 -4.45
N SER A 85 0.62 11.83 -4.69
CA SER A 85 1.13 12.26 -5.99
C SER A 85 2.32 11.42 -6.45
N LEU A 86 2.54 11.34 -7.77
CA LEU A 86 3.76 10.72 -8.30
C LEU A 86 5.02 11.49 -7.85
N ALA A 87 4.89 12.81 -7.66
CA ALA A 87 5.97 13.67 -7.19
C ALA A 87 6.42 13.29 -5.77
N SER A 88 5.50 13.01 -4.84
CA SER A 88 5.85 12.52 -3.50
C SER A 88 6.44 11.12 -3.54
N GLY A 89 5.93 10.23 -4.40
CA GLY A 89 6.52 8.90 -4.62
C GLY A 89 7.98 8.96 -5.04
N VAL A 90 8.33 9.84 -5.99
CA VAL A 90 9.72 10.09 -6.39
C VAL A 90 10.52 10.69 -5.22
N LEU A 91 9.99 11.71 -4.54
CA LEU A 91 10.68 12.36 -3.43
C LEU A 91 11.00 11.36 -2.30
N PHE A 92 10.03 10.58 -1.84
CA PHE A 92 10.25 9.60 -0.77
C PHE A 92 11.22 8.50 -1.18
N THR A 93 11.19 8.07 -2.45
CA THR A 93 12.18 7.13 -2.99
C THR A 93 13.58 7.73 -2.98
N LEU A 94 13.74 9.01 -3.35
CA LEU A 94 15.02 9.72 -3.27
C LEU A 94 15.49 9.89 -1.83
N MET A 95 14.60 10.20 -0.90
CA MET A 95 14.93 10.27 0.54
C MET A 95 15.43 8.92 1.06
N LEU A 96 14.77 7.82 0.69
CA LEU A 96 15.23 6.47 1.02
C LEU A 96 16.61 6.17 0.43
N ALA A 97 16.86 6.60 -0.82
CA ALA A 97 18.17 6.47 -1.45
C ALA A 97 19.26 7.25 -0.68
N VAL A 98 18.96 8.47 -0.23
CA VAL A 98 19.87 9.26 0.61
C VAL A 98 20.15 8.55 1.94
N VAL A 99 19.13 7.99 2.60
CA VAL A 99 19.32 7.21 3.83
C VAL A 99 20.27 6.03 3.60
N PHE A 100 20.10 5.27 2.51
CA PHE A 100 21.01 4.17 2.19
C PHE A 100 22.45 4.66 1.91
N LEU A 101 22.62 5.80 1.24
CA LEU A 101 23.93 6.41 1.03
C LEU A 101 24.60 6.81 2.34
N LEU A 102 23.86 7.43 3.27
CA LEU A 102 24.36 7.84 4.58
C LEU A 102 24.75 6.63 5.44
N VAL A 103 23.90 5.60 5.52
CA VAL A 103 24.17 4.36 6.25
C VAL A 103 25.44 3.69 5.69
N LYS A 104 25.56 3.59 4.37
CA LYS A 104 26.78 3.04 3.75
C LYS A 104 28.01 3.85 4.07
N LYS A 105 27.96 5.18 3.98
CA LYS A 105 29.11 6.03 4.30
C LYS A 105 29.57 5.79 5.75
N GLY A 106 28.63 5.65 6.68
CA GLY A 106 28.89 5.35 8.09
C GLY A 106 29.47 3.95 8.34
N PHE A 107 29.08 2.94 7.55
CA PHE A 107 29.62 1.57 7.66
C PHE A 107 30.94 1.39 6.90
N ALA A 108 31.06 1.96 5.70
CA ALA A 108 32.26 1.87 4.87
C ALA A 108 33.46 2.59 5.51
N SER A 109 33.22 3.68 6.26
CA SER A 109 34.25 4.33 7.07
C SER A 109 34.74 3.47 8.24
N ARG A 110 33.97 2.46 8.67
CA ARG A 110 34.28 1.57 9.79
C ARG A 110 34.83 0.20 9.39
N CYS A 111 34.43 -0.33 8.23
CA CYS A 111 34.69 -1.75 7.89
C CYS A 111 35.49 -1.99 6.60
N GLY A 112 36.03 -0.93 5.96
CA GLY A 112 36.66 -1.06 4.64
C GLY A 112 35.59 -1.23 3.55
N ALA A 113 35.92 -0.82 2.32
CA ALA A 113 34.96 -0.60 1.24
C ALA A 113 33.95 -1.75 1.02
N ILE A 114 32.70 -1.55 1.45
CA ILE A 114 31.56 -2.39 1.04
C ILE A 114 31.30 -2.11 -0.44
N SER A 115 31.88 -2.94 -1.29
CA SER A 115 31.68 -2.91 -2.74
C SER A 115 30.22 -3.30 -3.08
N GLY A 116 29.60 -2.52 -3.97
CA GLY A 116 28.34 -2.89 -4.62
C GLY A 116 27.21 -1.86 -4.56
N LEU A 117 27.28 -0.81 -5.40
CA LEU A 117 26.13 0.04 -5.76
C LEU A 117 24.96 -0.75 -6.37
N ASN A 118 25.24 -1.92 -6.95
CA ASN A 118 24.22 -2.78 -7.58
C ASN A 118 23.25 -3.47 -6.61
N SER A 119 23.39 -3.30 -5.30
CA SER A 119 22.60 -4.07 -4.32
C SER A 119 21.33 -3.37 -3.81
N TRP A 120 21.11 -2.07 -4.09
CA TRP A 120 19.99 -1.32 -3.49
C TRP A 120 18.85 -0.96 -4.41
N TRP A 121 19.07 -1.02 -5.73
CA TRP A 121 18.04 -0.71 -6.71
C TRP A 121 16.77 -1.53 -6.50
N GLY A 122 16.91 -2.80 -6.07
CA GLY A 122 15.77 -3.64 -5.72
C GLY A 122 14.86 -3.04 -4.64
N TYR A 123 15.43 -2.45 -3.58
CA TYR A 123 14.64 -1.79 -2.52
C TYR A 123 13.96 -0.53 -3.03
N LEU A 124 14.70 0.32 -3.76
CA LEU A 124 14.16 1.58 -4.30
C LEU A 124 13.04 1.34 -5.32
N ILE A 125 13.23 0.37 -6.23
CA ILE A 125 12.22 -0.02 -7.20
C ILE A 125 11.00 -0.62 -6.49
N ALA A 126 11.21 -1.50 -5.50
CA ALA A 126 10.10 -2.07 -4.73
C ALA A 126 9.33 -1.01 -3.97
N PHE A 127 10.01 -0.06 -3.33
CA PHE A 127 9.39 1.07 -2.63
C PHE A 127 8.53 1.89 -3.59
N PHE A 128 9.09 2.33 -4.73
CA PHE A 128 8.37 3.16 -5.69
C PHE A 128 7.21 2.43 -6.34
N ILE A 129 7.36 1.13 -6.67
CA ILE A 129 6.27 0.33 -7.21
C ILE A 129 5.17 0.11 -6.16
N GLY A 130 5.53 -0.15 -4.90
CA GLY A 130 4.56 -0.26 -3.80
C GLY A 130 3.75 1.04 -3.65
N PHE A 131 4.44 2.18 -3.69
CA PHE A 131 3.82 3.51 -3.67
C PHE A 131 2.86 3.70 -4.84
N CYS A 132 3.27 3.40 -6.07
CA CYS A 132 2.42 3.54 -7.25
C CYS A 132 1.19 2.61 -7.22
N ILE A 133 1.33 1.41 -6.66
CA ILE A 133 0.23 0.46 -6.53
C ILE A 133 -0.78 0.92 -5.48
N HIS A 134 -0.33 1.56 -4.39
CA HIS A 134 -1.23 2.26 -3.48
C HIS A 134 -2.09 3.27 -4.24
N LEU A 135 -1.44 4.20 -4.96
CA LEU A 135 -2.16 5.22 -5.73
C LEU A 135 -3.14 4.61 -6.74
N ALA A 136 -2.74 3.53 -7.42
CA ALA A 136 -3.60 2.81 -8.35
C ALA A 136 -4.82 2.17 -7.65
N GLY A 137 -4.63 1.69 -6.42
CA GLY A 137 -5.69 1.14 -5.57
C GLY A 137 -6.74 2.18 -5.15
N ASP A 138 -6.36 3.45 -5.07
CA ASP A 138 -7.27 4.55 -4.71
C ASP A 138 -8.11 5.08 -5.87
N LEU A 139 -7.60 5.01 -7.10
CA LEU A 139 -8.33 5.45 -8.30
C LEU A 139 -9.77 4.91 -8.41
N PRO A 140 -10.05 3.61 -8.14
CA PRO A 140 -11.40 3.06 -8.21
C PRO A 140 -12.32 3.44 -7.04
N THR A 141 -11.82 4.08 -5.97
CA THR A 141 -12.66 4.53 -4.84
C THR A 141 -13.56 5.71 -5.25
N PRO A 142 -14.64 6.04 -4.50
CA PRO A 142 -15.58 7.05 -4.95
C PRO A 142 -15.09 8.47 -4.63
N GLY A 143 -15.34 9.40 -5.54
CA GLY A 143 -15.05 10.82 -5.33
C GLY A 143 -15.74 11.43 -4.10
N SER A 144 -16.85 10.86 -3.62
CA SER A 144 -17.52 11.37 -2.41
C SER A 144 -16.69 11.22 -1.12
N THR A 145 -15.66 10.37 -1.11
CA THR A 145 -14.81 10.19 0.09
C THR A 145 -13.61 11.14 0.08
N TRP A 146 -12.99 11.36 -1.08
CA TRP A 146 -11.72 12.08 -1.18
C TRP A 146 -11.60 13.06 -2.36
N HIS A 147 -12.62 13.14 -3.22
CA HIS A 147 -12.64 13.88 -4.49
C HIS A 147 -11.59 13.41 -5.53
N GLY A 148 -11.12 12.16 -5.41
CA GLY A 148 -10.00 11.62 -6.19
C GLY A 148 -8.65 12.02 -5.59
N ILE A 149 -7.54 11.65 -6.25
CA ILE A 149 -6.18 11.91 -5.76
C ILE A 149 -5.46 12.95 -6.61
N LYS A 150 -4.56 13.74 -6.01
CA LYS A 150 -3.72 14.73 -6.73
C LYS A 150 -2.52 14.05 -7.40
N LEU A 151 -2.79 13.09 -8.29
CA LEU A 151 -1.77 12.24 -8.92
C LEU A 151 -0.61 13.04 -9.55
N PHE A 152 -0.94 14.19 -10.16
CA PHE A 152 -0.01 15.09 -10.83
C PHE A 152 0.20 16.43 -10.12
N TRP A 153 0.21 16.43 -8.77
CA TRP A 153 0.54 17.62 -7.97
C TRP A 153 1.81 18.34 -8.53
N PRO A 154 1.84 19.69 -8.61
CA PRO A 154 0.90 20.65 -8.01
C PRO A 154 -0.35 20.94 -8.86
N TYR A 155 -0.56 20.21 -9.96
CA TYR A 155 -1.79 20.38 -10.73
C TYR A 155 -3.01 20.03 -9.87
N THR A 156 -4.01 20.91 -9.88
CA THR A 156 -5.13 20.86 -8.93
C THR A 156 -6.26 19.94 -9.38
N VAL A 157 -6.22 19.40 -10.60
CA VAL A 157 -7.26 18.47 -11.08
C VAL A 157 -7.02 17.09 -10.47
N PRO A 158 -7.99 16.56 -9.71
CA PRO A 158 -7.88 15.21 -9.16
C PRO A 158 -8.07 14.14 -10.24
N VAL A 159 -7.45 12.99 -10.04
CA VAL A 159 -7.56 11.80 -10.88
C VAL A 159 -8.21 10.67 -10.08
N GLY A 160 -9.02 9.84 -10.74
CA GLY A 160 -9.74 8.75 -10.08
C GLY A 160 -11.11 9.19 -9.57
N GLY A 161 -11.52 8.68 -8.41
CA GLY A 161 -12.87 8.93 -7.88
C GLY A 161 -13.95 8.13 -8.63
N LEU A 162 -13.57 7.03 -9.29
CA LEU A 162 -14.42 6.27 -10.21
C LEU A 162 -15.59 5.56 -9.51
N GLY A 163 -15.46 5.28 -8.21
CA GLY A 163 -16.51 4.68 -7.41
C GLY A 163 -16.85 3.22 -7.77
N TYR A 164 -15.94 2.47 -8.36
CA TYR A 164 -16.11 1.03 -8.61
C TYR A 164 -16.13 0.21 -7.32
N ILE A 165 -15.39 0.65 -6.32
CA ILE A 165 -15.35 0.02 -5.00
C ILE A 165 -15.65 1.05 -3.92
N TRP A 166 -16.02 0.56 -2.73
CA TRP A 166 -16.02 1.40 -1.54
C TRP A 166 -14.59 1.58 -1.03
N TRP A 167 -14.33 2.61 -0.24
CA TRP A 167 -12.97 2.92 0.20
C TRP A 167 -12.50 2.04 1.36
N TRP A 168 -13.40 1.49 2.19
CA TRP A 168 -12.97 0.87 3.45
C TRP A 168 -12.81 -0.66 3.40
N ASN A 169 -13.82 -1.39 2.93
CA ASN A 169 -14.06 -2.80 3.26
C ASN A 169 -13.94 -3.76 2.06
N ASN A 170 -12.81 -3.72 1.34
CA ASN A 170 -12.56 -4.55 0.16
C ASN A 170 -11.95 -5.93 0.50
N TYR A 171 -12.70 -6.77 1.22
CA TYR A 171 -12.21 -8.05 1.74
C TYR A 171 -11.80 -9.05 0.66
N ASP A 172 -12.56 -9.15 -0.43
CA ASP A 172 -12.23 -9.93 -1.62
C ASP A 172 -10.84 -9.61 -2.18
N ILE A 173 -10.54 -8.31 -2.34
CA ILE A 173 -9.26 -7.83 -2.87
C ILE A 173 -8.13 -8.14 -1.89
N PHE A 174 -8.35 -7.88 -0.60
CA PHE A 174 -7.36 -8.21 0.42
C PHE A 174 -7.01 -9.71 0.41
N LEU A 175 -8.02 -10.58 0.35
CA LEU A 175 -7.82 -12.03 0.33
C LEU A 175 -7.07 -12.49 -0.93
N LEU A 176 -7.39 -11.88 -2.08
CA LEU A 176 -6.69 -12.14 -3.33
C LEU A 176 -5.21 -11.73 -3.26
N LEU A 177 -4.91 -10.57 -2.67
CA LEU A 177 -3.53 -10.11 -2.44
C LEU A 177 -2.81 -10.99 -1.41
N LEU A 178 -3.50 -11.43 -0.35
CA LEU A 178 -2.94 -12.32 0.68
C LEU A 178 -2.55 -13.67 0.10
N PHE A 179 -3.45 -14.25 -0.68
CA PHE A 179 -3.19 -15.48 -1.43
C PHE A 179 -2.02 -15.28 -2.39
N GLY A 180 -2.06 -14.20 -3.17
CA GLY A 180 -1.01 -13.74 -4.08
C GLY A 180 0.37 -13.73 -3.45
N CYS A 181 0.49 -12.97 -2.36
CA CYS A 181 1.72 -12.80 -1.60
C CYS A 181 2.19 -14.12 -0.97
N SER A 182 1.28 -14.93 -0.42
CA SER A 182 1.60 -16.20 0.23
C SER A 182 2.23 -17.20 -0.74
N ILE A 183 1.64 -17.36 -1.94
CA ILE A 183 2.18 -18.25 -2.98
C ILE A 183 3.55 -17.74 -3.46
N ASN A 184 3.70 -16.43 -3.68
CA ASN A 184 4.98 -15.88 -4.11
C ASN A 184 6.08 -16.04 -3.06
N LEU A 185 5.75 -15.89 -1.78
CA LEU A 185 6.68 -16.20 -0.69
C LEU A 185 7.12 -17.66 -0.74
N ILE A 186 6.19 -18.61 -0.89
CA ILE A 186 6.51 -20.04 -1.03
C ILE A 186 7.48 -20.25 -2.21
N VAL A 187 7.20 -19.68 -3.37
CA VAL A 187 8.06 -19.78 -4.56
C VAL A 187 9.46 -19.19 -4.29
N ILE A 188 9.54 -18.05 -3.60
CA ILE A 188 10.81 -17.40 -3.23
C ILE A 188 11.66 -18.31 -2.32
N PHE A 189 11.03 -18.95 -1.33
CA PHE A 189 11.69 -19.88 -0.40
C PHE A 189 12.10 -21.19 -1.07
N LEU A 190 11.27 -21.74 -1.97
CA LEU A 190 11.62 -22.95 -2.74
C LEU A 190 12.77 -22.69 -3.73
N ASN A 191 12.81 -21.50 -4.34
CA ASN A 191 13.87 -21.14 -5.28
C ASN A 191 15.26 -21.09 -4.63
N SER A 192 15.36 -20.76 -3.33
CA SER A 192 16.64 -20.84 -2.61
C SER A 192 17.24 -22.26 -2.63
N GLY A 193 16.41 -23.30 -2.70
CA GLY A 193 16.86 -24.69 -2.80
C GLY A 193 17.08 -25.17 -4.23
N LEU A 194 16.16 -24.84 -5.15
CA LEU A 194 16.10 -25.44 -6.49
C LEU A 194 16.95 -24.75 -7.57
N LYS A 195 17.42 -23.52 -7.33
CA LYS A 195 18.29 -22.73 -8.25
C LYS A 195 17.77 -22.60 -9.70
N SER A 196 16.46 -22.68 -9.92
CA SER A 196 15.86 -22.61 -11.26
C SER A 196 15.61 -21.17 -11.70
N ARG A 197 16.00 -20.83 -12.93
CA ARG A 197 15.72 -19.50 -13.53
C ARG A 197 14.21 -19.23 -13.70
N TYR A 198 13.41 -20.27 -13.90
CA TYR A 198 11.95 -20.16 -14.08
C TYR A 198 11.25 -19.71 -12.79
N LEU A 199 11.78 -20.13 -11.62
CA LEU A 199 11.27 -19.70 -10.32
C LEU A 199 11.56 -18.22 -10.00
N LYS A 200 12.37 -17.54 -10.82
CA LYS A 200 12.55 -16.07 -10.72
C LYS A 200 11.45 -15.29 -11.43
N VAL A 201 10.94 -15.82 -12.54
CA VAL A 201 9.90 -15.19 -13.36
C VAL A 201 8.50 -15.57 -12.89
N ALA A 202 8.33 -16.74 -12.28
CA ALA A 202 7.04 -17.22 -11.78
C ALA A 202 6.34 -16.20 -10.84
N PRO A 203 7.00 -15.57 -9.86
CA PRO A 203 6.35 -14.55 -9.03
C PRO A 203 5.85 -13.34 -9.82
N MET A 204 6.58 -12.89 -10.86
CA MET A 204 6.13 -11.79 -11.72
C MET A 204 4.85 -12.14 -12.48
N LEU A 205 4.82 -13.32 -13.11
CA LEU A 205 3.64 -13.77 -13.86
C LEU A 205 2.44 -13.94 -12.93
N PHE A 206 2.67 -14.50 -11.75
CA PHE A 206 1.63 -14.65 -10.75
C PHE A 206 1.13 -13.30 -10.22
N CYS A 207 2.01 -12.32 -10.00
CA CYS A 207 1.64 -10.94 -9.72
C CYS A 207 0.72 -10.36 -10.79
N ALA A 208 1.08 -10.51 -12.06
CA ALA A 208 0.27 -10.00 -13.16
C ALA A 208 -1.13 -10.63 -13.18
N VAL A 209 -1.23 -11.95 -12.93
CA VAL A 209 -2.51 -12.65 -12.84
C VAL A 209 -3.34 -12.13 -11.67
N VAL A 210 -2.76 -12.07 -10.47
CA VAL A 210 -3.44 -11.60 -9.24
C VAL A 210 -3.93 -10.17 -9.39
N ILE A 211 -3.09 -9.26 -9.89
CA ILE A 211 -3.45 -7.86 -10.14
C ILE A 211 -4.52 -7.77 -11.23
N GLY A 212 -4.39 -8.53 -12.33
CA GLY A 212 -5.40 -8.58 -13.39
C GLY A 212 -6.76 -9.06 -12.88
N THR A 213 -6.78 -10.09 -12.04
CA THR A 213 -8.00 -10.57 -11.37
C THR A 213 -8.56 -9.52 -10.41
N ALA A 214 -7.72 -8.81 -9.66
CA ALA A 214 -8.17 -7.72 -8.78
C ALA A 214 -8.84 -6.59 -9.57
N VAL A 215 -8.21 -6.14 -10.66
CA VAL A 215 -8.77 -5.12 -11.57
C VAL A 215 -10.09 -5.60 -12.19
N PHE A 216 -10.16 -6.85 -12.62
CA PHE A 216 -11.40 -7.44 -13.12
C PHE A 216 -12.51 -7.39 -12.05
N GLN A 217 -12.23 -7.85 -10.83
CA GLN A 217 -13.18 -7.82 -9.72
C GLN A 217 -13.63 -6.39 -9.37
N ILE A 218 -12.71 -5.43 -9.33
CA ILE A 218 -13.00 -4.00 -9.12
C ILE A 218 -13.97 -3.48 -10.18
N THR A 219 -13.64 -3.66 -11.46
CA THR A 219 -14.36 -3.03 -12.57
C THR A 219 -15.71 -3.67 -12.88
N HIS A 220 -15.93 -4.92 -12.43
CA HIS A 220 -17.16 -5.67 -12.69
C HIS A 220 -18.05 -5.80 -11.44
N ARG A 221 -17.85 -4.95 -10.42
CA ARG A 221 -18.75 -4.93 -9.26
C ARG A 221 -20.16 -4.51 -9.67
N PRO A 222 -21.19 -5.11 -9.05
CA PRO A 222 -22.59 -4.81 -9.39
C PRO A 222 -23.07 -3.43 -8.91
N VAL A 223 -22.30 -2.74 -8.08
CA VAL A 223 -22.66 -1.44 -7.48
C VAL A 223 -21.57 -0.43 -7.79
N ARG A 224 -21.96 0.76 -8.27
CA ARG A 224 -21.10 1.93 -8.38
C ARG A 224 -21.41 2.92 -7.26
N PHE A 225 -20.42 3.20 -6.43
CA PHE A 225 -20.51 4.11 -5.28
C PHE A 225 -20.45 5.59 -5.65
N SER A 226 -20.08 5.91 -6.89
CA SER A 226 -20.22 7.24 -7.50
C SER A 226 -21.68 7.64 -7.72
N ASP A 227 -22.51 6.67 -8.11
CA ASP A 227 -23.88 6.90 -8.58
C ASP A 227 -24.91 6.82 -7.46
N THR A 228 -24.48 6.33 -6.29
CA THR A 228 -25.32 6.25 -5.09
C THR A 228 -25.34 7.59 -4.36
N GLY A 229 -26.47 8.30 -4.41
CA GLY A 229 -26.87 9.20 -3.31
C GLY A 229 -27.09 8.40 -2.02
N GLY A 230 -27.09 9.06 -0.87
CA GLY A 230 -27.37 8.42 0.43
C GLY A 230 -26.30 8.67 1.49
N ALA A 231 -26.66 8.36 2.74
CA ALA A 231 -25.79 8.52 3.89
C ALA A 231 -24.59 7.55 3.83
N TRP A 232 -23.47 7.94 4.46
CA TRP A 232 -22.25 7.13 4.52
C TRP A 232 -22.51 5.69 5.01
N SER A 233 -23.36 5.54 6.03
CA SER A 233 -23.73 4.25 6.62
C SER A 233 -24.44 3.31 5.64
N GLU A 234 -25.22 3.87 4.70
CA GLU A 234 -25.90 3.10 3.68
C GLU A 234 -24.90 2.55 2.66
N LYS A 235 -23.94 3.37 2.23
CA LYS A 235 -22.87 2.95 1.32
C LYS A 235 -22.00 1.85 1.93
N GLU A 236 -21.61 2.02 3.19
CA GLU A 236 -20.87 1.01 3.95
C GLU A 236 -21.65 -0.32 4.01
N SER A 237 -22.95 -0.28 4.38
CA SER A 237 -23.79 -1.47 4.45
C SER A 237 -23.97 -2.16 3.10
N ARG A 238 -24.12 -1.39 2.01
CA ARG A 238 -24.18 -1.94 0.65
C ARG A 238 -22.88 -2.61 0.25
N SER A 239 -21.74 -2.00 0.57
CA SER A 239 -20.42 -2.59 0.32
C SER A 239 -20.24 -3.91 1.07
N LEU A 240 -20.58 -3.96 2.37
CA LEU A 240 -20.56 -5.19 3.16
C LEU A 240 -21.46 -6.29 2.56
N ALA A 241 -22.63 -5.94 2.05
CA ALA A 241 -23.52 -6.90 1.38
C ALA A 241 -22.91 -7.45 0.08
N VAL A 242 -22.28 -6.60 -0.73
CA VAL A 242 -21.54 -7.02 -1.94
C VAL A 242 -20.39 -7.96 -1.56
N GLN A 243 -19.61 -7.61 -0.53
CA GLN A 243 -18.51 -8.44 -0.04
C GLN A 243 -19.01 -9.80 0.41
N ARG A 244 -20.06 -9.85 1.24
CA ARG A 244 -20.69 -11.10 1.68
C ARG A 244 -21.11 -11.99 0.52
N LYS A 245 -21.65 -11.40 -0.55
CA LYS A 245 -22.05 -12.12 -1.77
C LYS A 245 -20.84 -12.68 -2.54
N ILE A 246 -19.73 -11.94 -2.62
CA ILE A 246 -18.53 -12.35 -3.38
C ILE A 246 -17.78 -13.48 -2.67
N ILE A 247 -17.48 -13.31 -1.38
CA ILE A 247 -16.59 -14.23 -0.64
C ILE A 247 -17.34 -15.31 0.14
N GLY A 248 -18.67 -15.20 0.23
CA GLY A 248 -19.53 -16.11 0.97
C GLY A 248 -19.53 -15.88 2.49
N ASP A 249 -20.59 -16.36 3.14
CA ASP A 249 -20.88 -16.13 4.56
C ASP A 249 -19.77 -16.55 5.54
N PRO A 250 -19.13 -17.73 5.42
CA PRO A 250 -18.11 -18.14 6.37
C PRO A 250 -16.90 -17.19 6.36
N LEU A 251 -16.39 -16.88 5.17
CA LEU A 251 -15.21 -16.05 5.02
C LEU A 251 -15.51 -14.59 5.34
N TYR A 252 -16.69 -14.09 4.94
CA TYR A 252 -17.18 -12.77 5.32
C TYR A 252 -17.21 -12.57 6.84
N ARG A 253 -17.76 -13.51 7.61
CA ARG A 253 -17.80 -13.41 9.07
C ARG A 253 -16.40 -13.35 9.69
N THR A 254 -15.46 -14.14 9.16
CA THR A 254 -14.06 -14.09 9.59
C THR A 254 -13.42 -12.73 9.30
N MET A 255 -13.64 -12.18 8.11
CA MET A 255 -13.10 -10.89 7.70
C MET A 255 -13.68 -9.73 8.52
N VAL A 256 -14.99 -9.72 8.77
CA VAL A 256 -15.64 -8.72 9.64
C VAL A 256 -15.11 -8.81 11.08
N LYS A 257 -14.90 -10.03 11.61
CA LYS A 257 -14.32 -10.21 12.94
C LYS A 257 -12.90 -9.65 13.00
N MET A 258 -12.09 -9.92 11.97
CA MET A 258 -10.74 -9.39 11.86
C MET A 258 -10.74 -7.86 11.79
N ASP A 259 -11.54 -7.27 10.91
CA ASP A 259 -11.62 -5.81 10.73
C ASP A 259 -12.06 -5.10 12.03
N ARG A 260 -13.05 -5.65 12.73
CA ARG A 260 -13.51 -5.13 14.03
C ARG A 260 -12.51 -5.31 15.18
N SER A 261 -11.54 -6.21 15.04
CA SER A 261 -10.50 -6.42 16.05
C SER A 261 -9.30 -5.46 15.90
N LEU A 262 -9.24 -4.69 14.82
CA LEU A 262 -8.19 -3.70 14.62
C LEU A 262 -8.36 -2.56 15.63
N PRO A 263 -7.27 -2.12 16.29
CA PRO A 263 -7.33 -1.14 17.39
C PRO A 263 -7.55 0.31 16.92
N PHE A 264 -7.98 0.50 15.67
CA PHE A 264 -8.15 1.80 15.07
C PHE A 264 -9.65 2.10 14.90
N PRO A 265 -10.22 3.01 15.71
CA PRO A 265 -11.59 3.45 15.50
C PRO A 265 -11.65 4.38 14.28
N PHE A 266 -12.35 3.92 13.24
CA PHE A 266 -12.72 4.71 12.07
C PHE A 266 -14.23 4.93 12.06
#